data_AF-A0A4D7QTX4-F1
#
_entry.id   AF-A0A4D7QTX4-F1
#
_cell.length_a   1.000
_cell.length_b   1.000
_cell.length_c   1.000
_cell.angle_alpha   90.00
_cell.angle_beta   90.00
_cell.angle_gamma   90.00
#
_symmetry.space_group_name_H-M   'P 1'
#
loop_
_entity.id
_entity.type
_entity.pdbx_description
1 polymer ?
#
loop_
_entity_poly.entity_id
_entity_poly.type
_entity_poly.pdbx_seq_one_letter_code
_entity_poly.pdbx_strand_id
1 'polypeptide(L)' 'MFKLQEELGELTQAYLAITQRSRHRLEGAEGHEALARELADVLGFTLVLAQRMGIDAEAAVKAKWLKYEATP' A
#
# COMPACT_ATOMS: atom_id res chain seq x y z
N MET A 1 12.68 -1.31 -7.26
CA MET A 1 11.51 -0.97 -8.09
C MET A 1 10.70 -2.21 -8.47
N PHE A 2 11.31 -3.26 -9.05
CA PHE A 2 10.59 -4.49 -9.42
C PHE A 2 9.79 -5.12 -8.28
N LYS A 3 10.37 -5.30 -7.09
CA LYS A 3 9.64 -5.87 -5.94
C LYS A 3 8.44 -5.01 -5.52
N LEU A 4 8.57 -3.68 -5.49
CA LEU A 4 7.44 -2.79 -5.20
C LEU A 4 6.30 -2.93 -6.24
N GLN A 5 6.62 -3.18 -7.51
CA GLN A 5 5.61 -3.43 -8.54
C GLN A 5 4.93 -4.79 -8.35
N GLU A 6 5.66 -5.80 -7.92
CA GLU A 6 5.14 -7.12 -7.55
C GLU A 6 4.13 -7.02 -6.40
N GLU A 7 4.53 -6.39 -5.27
CA GLU A 7 3.64 -6.19 -4.11
C GLU A 7 2.38 -5.41 -4.47
N LEU A 8 2.51 -4.38 -5.32
CA LEU A 8 1.35 -3.62 -5.78
C LEU A 8 0.38 -4.49 -6.58
N GLY A 9 0.90 -5.46 -7.34
CA GLY A 9 0.12 -6.47 -8.04
C GLY A 9 -0.62 -7.40 -7.08
N GLU A 10 0.06 -7.87 -6.03
CA GLU A 10 -0.52 -8.74 -5.00
C GLU A 10 -1.60 -8.00 -4.18
N LEU A 11 -1.34 -6.76 -3.77
CA LEU A 11 -2.33 -5.88 -3.14
C LEU A 11 -3.56 -5.66 -4.03
N THR A 12 -3.35 -5.44 -5.33
CA THR A 12 -4.46 -5.28 -6.29
C THR A 12 -5.30 -6.55 -6.36
N GLN A 13 -4.67 -7.72 -6.39
CA GLN A 13 -5.38 -9.01 -6.40
C GLN A 13 -6.18 -9.23 -5.12
N ALA A 14 -5.58 -8.99 -3.96
CA ALA A 14 -6.24 -9.09 -2.66
C ALA A 14 -7.44 -8.14 -2.58
N TYR A 15 -7.29 -6.89 -3.04
CA TYR A 15 -8.37 -5.91 -3.10
C TYR A 15 -9.53 -6.35 -4.01
N LEU A 16 -9.23 -6.93 -5.18
CA LEU A 16 -10.28 -7.45 -6.07
C LEU A 16 -10.97 -8.69 -5.49
N ALA A 17 -10.25 -9.53 -4.74
CA ALA A 17 -10.79 -10.70 -4.06
C ALA A 17 -11.80 -10.33 -2.97
N ILE A 18 -11.46 -9.39 -2.08
CA ILE A 18 -12.35 -8.91 -1.02
C ILE A 18 -13.53 -8.10 -1.56
N THR A 19 -13.35 -7.34 -2.65
CA THR A 19 -14.43 -6.56 -3.27
C THR A 19 -15.31 -7.39 -4.23
N GLN A 20 -15.12 -8.72 -4.28
CA GLN A 20 -15.92 -9.64 -5.10
C GLN A 20 -15.80 -9.39 -6.62
N ARG A 21 -14.69 -8.79 -7.07
CA ARG A 21 -14.40 -8.42 -8.46
C ARG A 21 -13.40 -9.36 -9.14
N SER A 22 -12.97 -10.42 -8.47
CA SER A 22 -12.09 -11.44 -9.03
C SER A 22 -12.80 -12.80 -9.16
N ARG A 23 -12.16 -13.75 -9.86
CA ARG A 23 -12.60 -15.16 -9.89
C ARG A 23 -12.39 -15.87 -8.56
N HIS A 24 -11.38 -15.47 -7.78
CA HIS A 24 -11.06 -16.03 -6.48
C HIS A 24 -11.47 -15.06 -5.38
N ARG A 25 -12.66 -15.28 -4.83
CA ARG A 25 -13.30 -14.39 -3.85
C ARG A 25 -12.86 -14.79 -2.45
N LEU A 26 -12.56 -13.79 -1.63
CA LEU A 26 -12.25 -13.97 -0.22
C LEU A 26 -13.28 -13.23 0.61
N GLU A 27 -13.71 -13.83 1.71
CA GLU A 27 -14.74 -13.30 2.59
C GLU A 27 -14.29 -13.31 4.05
N GLY A 28 -14.95 -12.51 4.87
CA GLY A 28 -14.72 -12.47 6.30
C GLY A 28 -13.32 -12.00 6.69
N ALA A 29 -12.84 -12.52 7.82
CA ALA A 29 -11.57 -12.12 8.43
C ALA A 29 -10.35 -12.47 7.57
N GLU A 30 -10.38 -13.63 6.91
CA GLU A 30 -9.27 -14.12 6.08
C GLU A 30 -8.96 -13.18 4.91
N GLY A 31 -9.99 -12.63 4.25
CA GLY A 31 -9.81 -11.64 3.18
C GLY A 31 -9.22 -10.31 3.66
N HIS A 32 -9.60 -9.87 4.87
CA HIS A 32 -9.05 -8.65 5.46
C HIS A 32 -7.60 -8.83 5.91
N GLU A 33 -7.26 -9.99 6.48
CA GLU A 33 -5.88 -10.31 6.85
C GLU A 33 -4.98 -10.41 5.61
N ALA A 34 -5.45 -11.06 4.54
CA ALA A 34 -4.73 -11.10 3.28
C ALA A 34 -4.48 -9.68 2.75
N LEU A 35 -5.52 -8.83 2.67
CA LEU A 35 -5.37 -7.45 2.23
C LEU A 35 -4.39 -6.66 3.11
N ALA A 36 -4.44 -6.83 4.43
CA ALA A 36 -3.59 -6.13 5.36
C ALA A 36 -2.10 -6.51 5.21
N ARG A 37 -1.79 -7.77 4.91
CA ARG A 37 -0.42 -8.22 4.62
C ARG A 37 0.13 -7.55 3.38
N GLU A 38 -0.60 -7.62 2.25
CA GLU A 38 -0.13 -7.01 1.01
C GLU A 38 -0.02 -5.47 1.11
N LEU A 39 -0.90 -4.84 1.89
CA LEU A 39 -0.82 -3.41 2.17
C LEU A 39 0.47 -3.07 2.93
N ALA A 40 0.82 -3.90 3.92
CA ALA A 40 2.05 -3.73 4.69
C ALA A 40 3.29 -3.91 3.82
N ASP A 41 3.29 -4.86 2.89
CA ASP A 41 4.42 -5.08 1.97
C ASP A 41 4.61 -3.90 1.01
N VAL A 42 3.55 -3.38 0.39
CA VAL A 42 3.62 -2.17 -0.45
C VAL A 42 4.15 -0.97 0.34
N LEU A 43 3.66 -0.76 1.56
CA LEU A 43 4.14 0.32 2.43
C LEU A 43 5.62 0.12 2.79
N GLY A 44 6.00 -1.08 3.21
CA GLY A 44 7.36 -1.43 3.61
C GLY A 44 8.35 -1.22 2.47
N PHE A 45 8.08 -1.75 1.28
CA PHE A 45 8.94 -1.56 0.12
C PHE A 45 8.99 -0.11 -0.38
N THR A 46 7.93 0.66 -0.20
CA THR A 46 7.93 2.11 -0.47
C THR A 46 8.90 2.84 0.46
N LEU A 47 8.87 2.52 1.76
CA LEU A 47 9.80 3.11 2.75
C LEU A 47 11.25 2.68 2.50
N VAL A 48 11.49 1.41 2.15
CA VAL A 48 12.83 0.92 1.75
C VAL A 48 13.33 1.65 0.51
N LEU A 49 12.46 1.91 -0.47
CA LEU A 49 12.83 2.70 -1.65
C LEU A 49 13.22 4.13 -1.27
N ALA A 50 12.43 4.79 -0.43
CA ALA A 50 12.74 6.14 0.05
C ALA A 50 14.11 6.19 0.74
N GLN A 51 14.37 5.24 1.65
CA GLN A 51 15.66 5.13 2.33
C GLN A 51 16.82 4.95 1.35
N ARG A 52 16.70 4.05 0.35
CA ARG A 52 17.75 3.81 -0.65
C ARG A 52 18.05 5.03 -1.52
N MET A 53 17.05 5.88 -1.74
CA MET A 53 17.19 7.11 -2.54
C MET A 53 17.56 8.34 -1.70
N GLY A 54 17.77 8.17 -0.38
CA GLY A 54 18.06 9.30 0.52
C GLY A 54 16.88 10.26 0.70
N ILE A 55 15.65 9.78 0.53
CA ILE A 55 14.43 10.58 0.68
C ILE A 55 13.90 10.42 2.11
N ASP A 56 13.70 11.54 2.79
CA ASP A 56 12.89 11.59 4.01
C ASP A 56 11.41 11.42 3.64
N ALA A 57 10.89 10.21 3.84
CA ALA A 57 9.52 9.85 3.50
C ALA A 57 8.50 10.65 4.31
N GLU A 58 8.78 10.95 5.58
CA GLU A 58 7.87 11.71 6.44
C GLU A 58 7.77 13.16 5.97
N ALA A 59 8.91 13.81 5.73
CA ALA A 59 8.95 15.16 5.18
C ALA A 59 8.27 15.22 3.80
N ALA A 60 8.49 14.22 2.94
CA ALA A 60 7.85 14.14 1.63
C ALA A 60 6.32 14.01 1.71
N VAL A 61 5.79 13.22 2.66
CA VAL A 61 4.35 13.10 2.89
C VAL A 61 3.78 14.42 3.42
N LYS A 62 4.42 15.03 4.43
CA LYS A 62 4.01 16.33 4.99
C LYS A 62 3.92 17.41 3.91
N ALA A 63 4.97 17.53 3.08
CA ALA A 63 5.03 18.52 2.02
C ALA A 63 3.98 18.30 0.92
N LYS A 64 3.64 17.04 0.62
CA LYS A 64 2.71 16.69 -0.47
C LYS A 64 1.25 16.68 -0.05
N TRP A 65 0.93 16.01 1.06
CA TRP A 65 -0.43 15.67 1.46
C TRP A 65 -0.96 16.55 2.59
N LEU A 66 -0.14 16.88 3.59
CA LEU A 66 -0.61 17.59 4.79
C LEU A 66 -0.62 19.11 4.62
N LYS A 67 -0.15 19.64 3.49
CA LYS A 67 -0.24 21.08 3.17
C LYS A 67 -1.67 21.64 3.15
N TYR A 68 -2.69 20.78 3.11
CA TYR A 68 -4.10 21.17 3.11
C TYR A 68 -4.83 20.91 4.43
N GLU A 69 -4.24 20.16 5.37
CA GLU A 69 -4.84 19.88 6.69
C GLU A 69 -4.89 21.12 7.60
N ALA A 70 -4.05 22.12 7.34
CA ALA A 70 -4.00 23.36 8.12
C ALA A 70 -5.06 24.41 7.73
N THR A 71 -6.13 24.02 7.02
CA THR A 71 -7.25 24.93 6.75
C THR A 71 -8.35 24.68 7.80
N PRO A 72 -8.55 25.58 8.77
CA PRO A 72 -9.63 25.48 9.76
C PRO A 72 -11.02 25.62 9.14
#